data_AF-A0A7G6T5K0-F1
#
_entry.id   AF-A0A7G6T5K0-F1
#
_cell.length_a   1.000
_cell.length_b   1.000
_cell.length_c   1.000
_cell.angle_alpha   90.00
_cell.angle_beta   90.00
_cell.angle_gamma   90.00
#
_symmetry.space_group_name_H-M   'P 1'
#
loop_
_entity.id
_entity.type
_entity.pdbx_description
1 polymer ?
#
loop_
_entity_poly.entity_id
_entity_poly.type
_entity_poly.pdbx_seq_one_letter_code
_entity_poly.pdbx_strand_id
1 'polypeptide(L)'
;MSDSMSHHRTFEILTAEPVPSRRKPRHRSDEEKARLVAEAFSPGGNVSAVARSEGLDPSQLYAWRRKALSSGMVAPLTEGASKPAKFTRFEAVGSDTVEIVIGDAVVRAGGDVDPDRLARIIRAVRKA
;
A
#
# COMPACT_ATOMS: atom_id res chain seq x y z
N MET A 1 32.03 -30.18 -28.98
CA MET A 1 31.87 -29.42 -27.72
C MET A 1 32.56 -28.09 -27.96
N SER A 2 31.93 -26.91 -27.99
CA SER A 2 30.68 -26.46 -27.41
C SER A 2 30.07 -25.37 -28.29
N ASP A 3 28.74 -25.40 -28.44
CA ASP A 3 27.99 -24.34 -29.10
C ASP A 3 27.78 -23.19 -28.09
N SER A 4 28.32 -22.01 -28.39
CA SER A 4 28.23 -20.83 -27.52
C SER A 4 27.01 -20.01 -27.94
N MET A 5 25.84 -20.37 -27.40
CA MET A 5 24.62 -19.59 -27.60
C MET A 5 24.66 -18.29 -26.77
N SER A 6 25.20 -17.23 -27.36
CA SER A 6 25.08 -15.85 -26.85
C SER A 6 23.61 -15.39 -26.95
N HIS A 7 22.86 -15.60 -25.87
CA HIS A 7 21.50 -15.07 -25.73
C HIS A 7 21.56 -13.56 -25.49
N HIS A 8 21.51 -12.79 -26.57
CA HIS A 8 21.31 -11.35 -26.54
C HIS A 8 19.85 -11.09 -26.09
N ARG A 9 19.69 -10.66 -24.84
CA ARG A 9 18.38 -10.22 -24.34
C ARG A 9 18.12 -8.81 -24.88
N THR A 10 17.22 -8.72 -25.85
CA THR A 10 16.65 -7.46 -26.31
C THR A 10 15.82 -6.86 -25.17
N PHE A 11 16.20 -5.68 -24.69
CA PHE A 11 15.38 -4.90 -23.77
C PHE A 11 14.78 -3.73 -24.55
N GLU A 12 13.46 -3.65 -24.59
CA GLU A 12 12.75 -2.50 -25.15
C GLU A 12 12.62 -1.41 -24.09
N ILE A 13 13.15 -0.23 -24.40
CA ILE A 13 13.05 0.95 -23.54
C ILE A 13 11.72 1.62 -23.83
N LEU A 14 10.74 1.43 -22.94
CA LEU A 14 9.49 2.19 -22.97
C LEU A 14 9.76 3.61 -22.49
N THR A 15 9.81 4.54 -23.45
CA THR A 15 9.98 5.96 -23.14
C THR A 15 8.61 6.52 -22.76
N ALA A 16 8.44 6.90 -21.49
CA ALA A 16 7.19 7.50 -21.05
C ALA A 16 7.13 8.98 -21.44
N GLU A 17 6.17 9.34 -22.29
CA GLU A 17 5.81 10.73 -22.56
C GLU A 17 5.28 11.38 -21.26
N PRO A 18 5.83 12.52 -20.82
CA PRO A 18 5.34 13.21 -19.64
C PRO A 18 3.89 13.66 -19.87
N VAL A 19 2.98 13.14 -19.04
CA VAL A 19 1.57 13.55 -19.04
C VAL A 19 1.50 15.09 -18.87
N PRO A 20 0.80 15.82 -19.75
CA PRO A 20 0.74 17.28 -19.69
C PRO A 20 0.31 17.75 -18.30
N SER A 21 0.99 18.80 -17.82
CA SER A 21 0.88 19.28 -16.45
C SER A 21 -0.58 19.42 -16.01
N ARG A 22 -0.90 18.84 -14.85
CA ARG A 22 -2.19 19.01 -14.16
C ARG A 22 -2.64 20.47 -14.25
N ARG A 23 -3.89 20.69 -14.70
CA ARG A 23 -4.54 22.02 -14.73
C ARG A 23 -4.21 22.79 -13.44
N LYS A 24 -3.86 24.07 -13.59
CA LYS A 24 -3.50 24.96 -12.48
C LYS A 24 -4.48 24.74 -11.32
N PRO A 25 -4.00 24.47 -10.08
CA PRO A 25 -4.88 24.15 -8.97
C PRO A 25 -5.92 25.25 -8.81
N ARG A 26 -7.20 24.91 -8.98
CA ARG A 26 -8.29 25.83 -8.64
C ARG A 26 -8.21 26.05 -7.14
N HIS A 27 -8.12 27.32 -6.74
CA HIS A 27 -8.19 27.67 -5.32
C HIS A 27 -9.64 27.47 -4.85
N ARG A 28 -9.89 26.42 -4.07
CA ARG A 28 -11.18 26.17 -3.43
C ARG A 28 -11.16 26.69 -1.99
N SER A 29 -12.28 27.24 -1.53
CA SER A 29 -12.41 27.69 -0.14
C SER A 29 -12.43 26.50 0.82
N ASP A 30 -12.24 26.74 2.11
CA ASP A 30 -12.25 25.65 3.09
C ASP A 30 -13.66 25.09 3.32
N GLU A 31 -14.70 25.93 3.18
CA GLU A 31 -16.11 25.51 3.20
C GLU A 31 -16.43 24.59 2.01
N GLU A 32 -15.92 24.94 0.82
CA GLU A 32 -16.12 24.13 -0.39
C GLU A 32 -15.43 22.76 -0.24
N LYS A 33 -14.21 22.72 0.30
CA LYS A 33 -13.52 21.46 0.60
C LYS A 33 -14.28 20.64 1.64
N ALA A 34 -14.80 21.27 2.70
CA ALA A 34 -15.55 20.59 3.74
C ALA A 34 -16.84 19.96 3.19
N ARG A 35 -17.58 20.68 2.34
CA ARG A 35 -18.79 20.18 1.67
C ARG A 35 -18.49 18.95 0.81
N LEU A 36 -17.42 19.02 0.01
CA LEU A 36 -17.03 17.92 -0.87
C LEU A 36 -16.56 16.68 -0.10
N VAL A 37 -15.84 16.89 1.00
CA VAL A 37 -15.44 15.79 1.90
C VAL A 37 -16.68 15.18 2.56
N ALA A 38 -17.64 15.98 3.03
CA ALA A 38 -18.87 15.48 3.63
C ALA A 38 -19.70 14.66 2.63
N GLU A 39 -19.81 15.13 1.39
CA GLU A 39 -20.51 14.43 0.31
C GLU A 39 -19.82 13.10 -0.06
N ALA A 40 -18.52 13.16 -0.35
CA ALA A 40 -17.73 12.01 -0.78
C ALA A 40 -17.65 10.88 0.25
N PHE A 41 -17.68 11.22 1.54
CA PHE A 41 -17.59 10.28 2.64
C PHE A 41 -18.92 10.07 3.38
N SER A 42 -20.05 10.49 2.80
CA SER A 42 -21.37 10.13 3.31
C SER A 42 -21.58 8.60 3.24
N PRO A 43 -22.46 8.01 4.07
CA PRO A 43 -22.80 6.59 3.96
C PRO A 43 -23.27 6.22 2.54
N GLY A 44 -22.56 5.30 1.89
CA GLY A 44 -22.83 4.93 0.48
C GLY A 44 -22.23 5.88 -0.57
N GLY A 45 -21.51 6.93 -0.14
CA GLY A 45 -20.82 7.87 -1.01
C GLY A 45 -19.66 7.24 -1.78
N ASN A 46 -19.43 7.74 -3.00
CA ASN A 46 -18.33 7.29 -3.86
C ASN A 46 -17.35 8.43 -4.15
N VAL A 47 -16.19 8.37 -3.48
CA VAL A 47 -15.11 9.35 -3.60
C VAL A 47 -14.67 9.57 -5.06
N SER A 48 -14.58 8.50 -5.85
CA SER A 48 -14.14 8.59 -7.25
C SER A 48 -15.20 9.23 -8.14
N ALA A 49 -16.48 9.00 -7.86
CA ALA A 49 -17.58 9.63 -8.58
C ALA A 49 -17.63 11.13 -8.31
N VAL A 50 -17.56 11.53 -7.02
CA VAL A 50 -17.54 12.94 -6.59
C VAL A 50 -16.29 13.65 -7.11
N ALA A 51 -15.12 13.00 -7.08
CA ALA A 51 -13.91 13.58 -7.63
C ALA A 51 -14.04 13.85 -9.14
N ARG A 52 -14.60 12.90 -9.90
CA ARG A 52 -14.80 13.05 -11.35
C ARG A 52 -15.81 14.14 -11.70
N SER A 53 -16.93 14.26 -10.99
CA SER A 53 -17.91 15.34 -11.24
C SER A 53 -17.32 16.73 -10.98
N GLU A 54 -16.39 16.81 -10.03
CA GLU A 54 -15.75 18.04 -9.59
C GLU A 54 -14.39 18.33 -10.28
N GLY A 55 -13.96 17.47 -11.21
CA GLY A 55 -12.67 17.59 -11.88
C GLY A 55 -11.46 17.49 -10.94
N LEU A 56 -11.61 16.78 -9.82
CA LEU A 56 -10.60 16.54 -8.81
C LEU A 56 -9.96 15.17 -8.99
N ASP A 57 -8.73 15.04 -8.51
CA ASP A 57 -8.09 13.74 -8.30
C ASP A 57 -8.60 13.16 -6.97
N PRO A 58 -9.03 11.89 -6.89
CA PRO A 58 -9.53 11.29 -5.65
C PRO A 58 -8.56 11.44 -4.46
N SER A 59 -7.25 11.45 -4.71
CA SER A 59 -6.24 11.66 -3.66
C SER A 59 -6.37 13.00 -2.94
N GLN A 60 -6.89 14.04 -3.61
CA GLN A 60 -7.12 15.36 -3.01
C GLN A 60 -8.22 15.31 -1.96
N LEU A 61 -9.31 14.57 -2.21
CA LEU A 61 -10.39 14.38 -1.24
C LEU A 61 -9.90 13.63 0.01
N TYR A 62 -9.04 12.62 -0.15
CA TYR A 62 -8.41 11.94 0.99
C TYR A 62 -7.45 12.84 1.77
N ALA A 63 -6.68 13.70 1.08
CA ALA A 63 -5.81 14.67 1.74
C ALA A 63 -6.61 15.71 2.52
N TRP A 64 -7.70 16.23 1.94
CA TRP A 64 -8.59 17.19 2.62
C TRP A 64 -9.32 16.55 3.79
N ARG A 65 -9.80 15.30 3.66
CA ARG A 65 -10.39 14.56 4.78
C ARG A 65 -9.42 14.43 5.95
N ARG A 66 -8.17 14.04 5.69
CA ARG A 66 -7.15 13.94 6.75
C ARG A 66 -6.94 15.29 7.45
N LYS A 67 -6.82 16.37 6.68
CA LYS A 67 -6.67 17.72 7.24
C LYS A 67 -7.89 18.13 8.07
N ALA A 68 -9.09 17.88 7.57
CA ALA A 68 -10.34 18.24 8.24
C ALA A 68 -10.59 17.43 9.53
N LEU A 69 -10.21 16.15 9.55
CA LEU A 69 -10.22 15.33 10.77
C LEU A 69 -9.20 15.85 11.79
N SER A 70 -7.98 16.21 11.35
CA SER A 70 -6.95 16.73 12.25
C SER A 70 -7.28 18.11 12.84
N SER A 71 -8.10 18.90 12.14
CA SER A 71 -8.54 20.22 12.61
C SER A 71 -9.88 20.20 13.35
N GLY A 72 -10.51 19.02 13.51
CA GLY A 72 -11.84 18.88 14.11
C GLY A 72 -12.99 19.47 13.27
N MET A 73 -12.74 19.83 12.01
CA MET A 73 -13.71 20.44 11.09
C MET A 73 -14.73 19.41 10.58
N VAL A 74 -14.37 18.13 10.62
CA VAL A 74 -15.24 17.00 10.27
C VAL A 74 -15.21 16.04 11.44
N ALA A 75 -16.40 15.67 11.95
CA ALA A 75 -16.50 14.63 12.95
C ALA A 75 -16.05 13.29 12.33
N PRO A 76 -15.24 12.48 13.03
CA PRO A 76 -15.06 11.09 12.64
C PRO A 76 -16.43 10.46 12.47
N LEU A 77 -16.62 9.70 11.39
CA LEU A 77 -17.78 8.81 11.30
C LEU A 77 -17.64 7.80 12.43
N THR A 78 -18.28 8.08 13.57
CA THR A 78 -18.52 7.10 14.61
C THR A 78 -19.43 6.05 14.00
N GLU A 79 -18.84 4.86 13.84
CA GLU A 79 -19.36 3.73 13.11
C GLU A 79 -20.83 3.44 13.46
N GLY A 80 -21.72 3.68 12.50
CA GLY A 80 -22.93 2.88 12.41
C GLY A 80 -22.52 1.48 11.97
N ALA A 81 -22.22 0.61 12.94
CA ALA A 81 -22.02 -0.84 12.81
C ALA A 81 -21.50 -1.30 11.43
N SER A 82 -20.33 -0.82 11.00
CA SER A 82 -19.64 -1.49 9.91
C SER A 82 -19.27 -2.86 10.43
N LYS A 83 -19.92 -3.92 9.92
CA LYS A 83 -19.54 -5.30 10.23
C LYS A 83 -18.03 -5.39 10.07
N PRO A 84 -17.29 -5.87 11.09
CA PRO A 84 -15.84 -5.93 10.98
C PRO A 84 -15.51 -6.75 9.73
N ALA A 85 -14.78 -6.13 8.80
CA ALA A 85 -14.28 -6.82 7.63
C ALA A 85 -13.46 -8.00 8.15
N LYS A 86 -14.00 -9.22 8.00
CA LYS A 86 -13.28 -10.43 8.36
C LYS A 86 -12.15 -10.57 7.35
N PHE A 87 -10.94 -10.22 7.77
CA PHE A 87 -9.73 -10.60 7.05
C PHE A 87 -9.68 -12.13 7.06
N THR A 88 -10.05 -12.75 5.94
CA THR A 88 -9.80 -14.17 5.75
C THR A 88 -8.30 -14.36 5.72
N ARG A 89 -7.75 -14.94 6.78
CA ARG A 89 -6.35 -15.37 6.80
C ARG A 89 -6.23 -16.46 5.76
N PHE A 90 -5.50 -16.21 4.68
CA PHE A 90 -5.01 -17.28 3.83
C PHE A 90 -4.00 -18.06 4.66
N GLU A 91 -4.22 -19.37 4.81
CA GLU A 91 -3.14 -20.22 5.29
C GLU A 91 -2.01 -20.13 4.28
N ALA A 92 -0.83 -19.76 4.77
CA ALA A 92 0.37 -19.87 3.97
C ALA A 92 0.51 -21.35 3.63
N VAL A 93 0.24 -21.71 2.38
CA VAL A 93 0.64 -23.00 1.83
C VAL A 93 2.13 -23.09 2.11
N GLY A 94 2.51 -24.01 3.00
CA GLY A 94 3.88 -24.08 3.53
C GLY A 94 4.86 -24.11 2.38
N SER A 95 5.58 -22.99 2.19
CA SER A 95 6.65 -22.94 1.22
C SER A 95 7.84 -23.69 1.78
N ASP A 96 8.61 -24.27 0.87
CA ASP A 96 9.86 -24.97 1.13
C ASP A 96 10.79 -24.23 2.10
N THR A 97 11.66 -25.01 2.73
CA THR A 97 12.66 -24.56 3.71
C THR A 97 13.39 -23.29 3.25
N VAL A 98 13.35 -22.25 4.08
CA VAL A 98 14.10 -21.01 3.89
C VAL A 98 15.52 -21.19 4.40
N GLU A 99 16.52 -20.90 3.56
CA GLU A 99 17.93 -20.90 3.93
C GLU A 99 18.42 -19.45 4.15
N ILE A 100 18.98 -19.19 5.33
CA ILE A 100 19.46 -17.89 5.77
C ILE A 100 20.96 -18.01 6.02
N VAL A 101 21.76 -17.26 5.27
CA VAL A 101 23.22 -17.24 5.43
C VAL A 101 23.64 -16.03 6.27
N ILE A 102 24.43 -16.27 7.32
CA ILE A 102 24.98 -15.25 8.22
C ILE A 102 26.47 -15.54 8.42
N GLY A 103 27.34 -14.82 7.71
CA GLY A 103 28.77 -15.11 7.74
C GLY A 103 29.08 -16.50 7.20
N ASP A 104 29.74 -17.33 8.01
CA ASP A 104 30.02 -18.75 7.75
C ASP A 104 28.90 -19.69 8.27
N ALA A 105 27.89 -19.16 8.96
CA ALA A 105 26.77 -19.92 9.49
C ALA A 105 25.58 -19.95 8.50
N VAL A 106 24.94 -21.12 8.39
CA VAL A 106 23.76 -21.35 7.56
C VAL A 106 22.60 -21.81 8.45
N VAL A 107 21.48 -21.09 8.42
CA VAL A 107 20.26 -21.39 9.18
C VAL A 107 19.17 -21.83 8.21
N ARG A 108 18.67 -23.07 8.34
CA ARG A 108 17.56 -23.60 7.54
C ARG A 108 16.30 -23.66 8.38
N ALA A 109 15.21 -23.05 7.91
CA ALA A 109 13.95 -22.95 8.63
C ALA A 109 12.77 -23.37 7.76
N GLY A 110 12.00 -24.36 8.21
CA GLY A 110 10.71 -24.72 7.61
C GLY A 110 9.61 -23.74 7.99
N GLY A 111 8.50 -23.75 7.24
CA GLY A 111 7.33 -22.91 7.51
C GLY A 111 6.58 -23.25 8.81
N ASP A 112 6.94 -24.36 9.46
CA ASP A 112 6.43 -24.84 10.74
C ASP A 112 7.17 -24.25 11.96
N VAL A 113 8.27 -23.52 11.74
CA VAL A 113 9.07 -22.95 12.83
C VAL A 113 8.41 -21.70 13.39
N ASP A 114 8.17 -21.73 14.71
CA ASP A 114 7.70 -20.58 15.48
C ASP A 114 8.60 -19.33 15.26
N PRO A 115 8.03 -18.15 14.92
CA PRO A 115 8.82 -16.95 14.61
C PRO A 115 9.69 -16.45 15.76
N ASP A 116 9.21 -16.54 17.01
CA ASP A 116 9.97 -16.08 18.18
C ASP A 116 11.14 -17.02 18.49
N ARG A 117 10.96 -18.32 18.22
CA ARG A 117 12.04 -19.30 18.25
C ARG A 117 13.08 -19.04 17.16
N LEU A 118 12.68 -18.78 15.91
CA LEU A 118 13.60 -18.47 14.82
C LEU A 118 14.41 -17.18 15.11
N ALA A 119 13.75 -16.13 15.60
CA ALA A 119 14.42 -14.88 15.96
C ALA A 119 15.47 -15.06 17.07
N ARG A 120 15.19 -15.91 18.07
CA ARG A 120 16.17 -16.24 19.12
C ARG A 120 17.39 -16.97 18.58
N ILE A 121 17.18 -17.93 17.66
CA ILE A 121 18.27 -18.67 17.00
C ILE A 121 19.15 -17.70 16.18
N ILE A 122 18.55 -16.85 15.36
CA ILE A 122 19.31 -15.87 14.55
C ILE A 122 20.14 -14.93 15.44
N ARG A 123 19.60 -14.46 16.57
CA ARG A 123 20.34 -13.62 17.52
C ARG A 123 21.49 -14.36 18.19
N ALA A 124 21.33 -15.65 18.48
CA ALA A 124 22.40 -16.46 19.05
C ALA A 124 23.53 -16.69 18.04
N VAL A 125 23.18 -17.02 16.79
CA VAL A 125 24.15 -17.21 15.69
C VAL A 125 24.97 -15.94 15.43
N ARG A 126 24.36 -14.76 15.51
CA ARG A 126 25.07 -13.48 15.35
C ARG A 126 26.03 -13.11 16.50
N LYS A 127 25.94 -13.79 17.63
CA LYS A 127 26.78 -13.54 18.81
C LYS A 127 27.93 -14.53 18.95
N ALA A 128 27.90 -15.62 18.19
CA ALA A 128 29.02 -16.56 18.05
C ALA A 128 30.06 -15.93 17.11
#